data_AF-S7QA03-F1
#
_entry.id   AF-S7QA03-F1
#
_cell.length_a   1.000
_cell.length_b   1.000
_cell.length_c   1.000
_cell.angle_alpha   90.00
_cell.angle_beta   90.00
_cell.angle_gamma   90.00
#
_symmetry.space_group_name_H-M   'P 1'
#
loop_
_entity.id
_entity.type
_entity.pdbx_description
1 polymer ?
#
loop_
_entity_poly.entity_id
_entity_poly.type
_entity_poly.pdbx_seq_one_letter_code
_entity_poly.pdbx_strand_id
1 'polypeptide(L)'
;MSPPACASGKLHYMRIYRPQRQLVCTSSTLLPNSHSISGLRALDSVTISCALLTLGKQSRPLKLILAHLPARITSLTLTALARIDAALLRLIAGVFPALTTLELSVAERLDYECCANCFAESASCVVYAPIPHHHRSAEALGEALGSALQPLKALRRLFLGLLLCHADTLTCFDFNCPEAFNAGRQSPEAVRTNEGLAAAAIVPSVPSLETITWGLPPHQRLHGTDHRAEPTSVG
;
A
#
# COMPACT_ATOMS: atom_id res chain seq x y z
N MET A 1 34.92 28.54 -0.60
CA MET A 1 33.62 28.24 0.04
C MET A 1 33.58 26.74 0.25
N SER A 2 33.75 26.30 1.50
CA SER A 2 33.80 24.88 1.86
C SER A 2 32.38 24.35 2.11
N PRO A 3 32.05 23.13 1.68
CA PRO A 3 30.74 22.54 1.97
C PRO A 3 30.60 22.22 3.47
N PRO A 4 29.39 22.32 4.06
CA PRO A 4 29.17 22.01 5.46
C PRO A 4 29.25 20.50 5.70
N ALA A 5 29.88 20.14 6.82
CA ALA A 5 30.11 18.78 7.26
C ALA A 5 28.78 18.03 7.53
N CYS A 6 28.67 16.81 7.02
CA CYS A 6 27.62 15.86 7.36
C CYS A 6 27.59 15.59 8.87
N ALA A 7 26.50 16.02 9.52
CA ALA A 7 26.23 15.67 10.89
C ALA A 7 26.01 14.16 11.02
N SER A 8 26.92 13.51 11.75
CA SER A 8 26.78 12.14 12.25
C SER A 8 25.53 12.06 13.13
N GLY A 9 24.46 11.47 12.59
CA GLY A 9 23.26 11.16 13.35
C GLY A 9 23.56 10.07 14.37
N LYS A 10 23.75 10.47 15.63
CA LYS A 10 23.75 9.54 16.77
C LYS A 10 22.39 8.84 16.81
N LEU A 11 22.38 7.53 16.62
CA LEU A 11 21.24 6.68 16.96
C LEU A 11 20.96 6.89 18.45
N HIS A 12 19.91 7.66 18.75
CA HIS A 12 19.43 7.83 20.12
C HIS A 12 19.16 6.44 20.70
N TYR A 13 19.89 6.11 21.77
CA TYR A 13 19.69 4.89 22.54
C TYR A 13 18.23 4.82 23.01
N MET A 14 17.48 3.95 22.36
CA MET A 14 16.12 3.59 22.74
C MET A 14 16.22 2.77 24.05
N ARG A 15 15.99 3.41 25.21
CA ARG A 15 15.71 2.70 26.47
C ARG A 15 14.30 2.14 26.38
N ILE A 16 14.17 0.82 26.19
CA ILE A 16 12.90 0.13 25.98
C ILE A 16 12.50 -0.63 27.27
N TYR A 17 11.46 -0.17 27.98
CA TYR A 17 10.87 -0.81 29.17
C TYR A 17 9.60 -1.64 28.89
N ARG A 18 9.34 -2.01 27.63
CA ARG A 18 8.38 -3.04 27.22
C ARG A 18 8.96 -3.72 25.99
N PRO A 19 8.99 -5.05 25.86
CA PRO A 19 9.38 -5.66 24.59
C PRO A 19 8.51 -5.05 23.50
N GLN A 20 9.08 -4.16 22.68
CA GLN A 20 8.35 -3.46 21.63
C GLN A 20 8.00 -4.50 20.58
N ARG A 21 6.72 -4.90 20.57
CA ARG A 21 6.16 -5.82 19.58
C ARG A 21 5.82 -5.13 18.27
N GLN A 22 6.01 -3.82 18.21
CA GLN A 22 5.68 -2.98 17.05
C GLN A 22 6.91 -2.19 16.61
N LEU A 23 7.21 -2.24 15.32
CA LEU A 23 8.20 -1.39 14.66
C LEU A 23 7.47 -0.43 13.73
N VAL A 24 7.72 0.88 13.87
CA VAL A 24 7.25 1.92 12.95
C VAL A 24 8.46 2.67 12.43
N CYS A 25 8.65 2.71 11.11
CA CYS A 25 9.86 3.27 10.53
C CYS A 25 9.69 3.65 9.05
N THR A 26 10.73 4.23 8.47
CA THR A 26 10.83 4.50 7.03
C THR A 26 11.76 3.49 6.37
N SER A 27 11.51 3.21 5.09
CA SER A 27 12.42 2.43 4.25
C SER A 27 13.85 2.96 4.25
N SER A 28 14.06 4.28 4.27
CA SER A 28 15.40 4.90 4.38
C SER A 28 16.13 4.59 5.68
N THR A 29 15.41 4.39 6.78
CA THR A 29 16.02 4.02 8.06
C THR A 29 16.46 2.56 8.06
N LEU A 30 15.70 1.70 7.41
CA LEU A 30 15.97 0.25 7.38
C LEU A 30 17.02 -0.15 6.35
N LEU A 31 17.12 0.54 5.20
CA LEU A 31 18.01 0.11 4.12
C LEU A 31 19.50 0.05 4.49
N PRO A 32 20.08 1.03 5.20
CA PRO A 32 21.49 0.96 5.58
C PRO A 32 21.81 -0.18 6.56
N ASN A 33 20.84 -0.60 7.37
CA ASN A 33 21.03 -1.51 8.51
C ASN A 33 19.98 -2.64 8.54
N SER A 34 19.58 -3.15 7.37
CA SER A 34 18.47 -4.12 7.28
C SER A 34 18.71 -5.38 8.12
N HIS A 35 19.96 -5.81 8.21
CA HIS A 35 20.38 -6.97 9.00
C HIS A 35 20.18 -6.80 10.52
N SER A 36 20.26 -5.58 11.05
CA SER A 36 20.12 -5.32 12.49
C SER A 36 18.71 -5.62 13.01
N ILE A 37 17.71 -5.59 12.12
CA ILE A 37 16.29 -5.82 12.47
C ILE A 37 16.02 -7.28 12.81
N SER A 38 16.87 -8.21 12.33
CA SER A 38 16.76 -9.64 12.61
C SER A 38 16.88 -9.98 14.10
N GLY A 39 17.53 -9.11 14.90
CA GLY A 39 17.64 -9.25 16.34
C GLY A 39 16.33 -9.00 17.11
N LEU A 40 15.33 -8.37 16.48
CA LEU A 40 14.06 -8.02 17.10
C LEU A 40 13.09 -9.22 17.13
N ARG A 41 13.46 -10.24 17.91
CA ARG A 41 12.74 -11.52 18.06
C ARG A 41 11.39 -11.44 18.79
N ALA A 42 10.95 -10.25 19.19
CA ALA A 42 9.62 -10.06 19.77
C ALA A 42 8.69 -9.22 18.88
N LEU A 43 9.10 -8.85 17.65
CA LEU A 43 8.21 -8.13 16.73
C LEU A 43 7.04 -9.02 16.28
N ASP A 44 5.85 -8.44 16.38
CA ASP A 44 4.57 -8.98 15.94
C ASP A 44 3.93 -8.08 14.86
N SER A 45 4.17 -6.77 14.91
CA SER A 45 3.62 -5.76 13.99
C SER A 45 4.71 -4.87 13.42
N VAL A 46 4.65 -4.59 12.11
CA VAL A 46 5.61 -3.74 11.41
C VAL A 46 4.90 -2.78 10.47
N THR A 47 5.21 -1.50 10.60
CA THR A 47 4.76 -0.43 9.71
C THR A 47 5.97 0.23 9.04
N ILE A 48 6.01 0.24 7.71
CA ILE A 48 7.10 0.82 6.93
C ILE A 48 6.54 1.83 5.94
N SER A 49 6.97 3.08 6.05
CA SER A 49 6.74 4.08 5.01
C SER A 49 7.74 3.91 3.86
N CYS A 50 7.20 3.79 2.64
CA CYS A 50 7.95 3.55 1.41
C CYS A 50 8.11 4.79 0.53
N ALA A 51 7.87 6.00 1.07
CA ALA A 51 7.83 7.25 0.31
C ALA A 51 9.08 7.51 -0.56
N LEU A 52 10.25 7.04 -0.13
CA LEU A 52 11.52 7.22 -0.85
C LEU A 52 11.81 6.13 -1.90
N LEU A 53 10.94 5.11 -2.02
CA LEU A 53 11.07 4.06 -3.02
C LEU A 53 10.34 4.48 -4.30
N THR A 54 11.08 4.69 -5.39
CA THR A 54 10.49 5.06 -6.69
C THR A 54 9.92 3.83 -7.41
N LEU A 55 9.01 4.06 -8.37
CA LEU A 55 8.33 2.99 -9.14
C LEU A 55 9.29 1.93 -9.71
N GLY A 56 10.33 2.35 -10.41
CA GLY A 56 11.33 1.44 -11.00
C GLY A 56 12.33 0.81 -10.01
N LYS A 57 12.33 1.25 -8.75
CA LYS A 57 13.30 0.81 -7.74
C LYS A 57 12.66 0.20 -6.50
N GLN A 58 11.35 -0.02 -6.45
CA GLN A 58 10.65 -0.50 -5.25
C GLN A 58 11.02 -1.94 -4.87
N SER A 59 11.12 -2.84 -5.85
CA SER A 59 11.17 -4.30 -5.61
C SER A 59 12.42 -4.75 -4.85
N ARG A 60 13.61 -4.30 -5.27
CA ARG A 60 14.89 -4.72 -4.69
C ARG A 60 15.07 -4.25 -3.24
N PRO A 61 14.88 -2.96 -2.89
CA PRO A 61 14.90 -2.46 -1.52
C PRO A 61 13.88 -3.16 -0.62
N LEU A 62 12.63 -3.33 -1.07
CA LEU A 62 11.63 -4.04 -0.27
C LEU A 62 12.03 -5.50 -0.03
N LYS A 63 12.51 -6.21 -1.04
CA LYS A 63 13.01 -7.58 -0.87
C LYS A 63 14.10 -7.66 0.20
N LEU A 64 15.05 -6.71 0.19
CA LEU A 64 16.11 -6.65 1.21
C LEU A 64 15.55 -6.37 2.60
N ILE A 65 14.65 -5.39 2.74
CA ILE A 65 14.04 -5.06 4.02
C ILE A 65 13.24 -6.25 4.57
N LEU A 66 12.31 -6.78 3.77
CA LEU A 66 11.37 -7.82 4.18
C LEU A 66 12.11 -9.13 4.54
N ALA A 67 13.16 -9.51 3.80
CA ALA A 67 13.92 -10.72 4.06
C ALA A 67 14.63 -10.76 5.43
N HIS A 68 14.84 -9.60 6.07
CA HIS A 68 15.44 -9.51 7.39
C HIS A 68 14.44 -9.32 8.53
N LEU A 69 13.16 -9.15 8.20
CA LEU A 69 12.10 -9.10 9.21
C LEU A 69 11.79 -10.51 9.72
N PRO A 70 11.41 -10.66 11.00
CA PRO A 70 11.00 -11.97 11.52
C PRO A 70 9.77 -12.54 10.81
N ALA A 71 9.87 -13.78 10.32
CA ALA A 71 8.78 -14.45 9.60
C ALA A 71 7.48 -14.65 10.40
N ARG A 72 7.53 -14.53 11.75
CA ARG A 72 6.39 -14.69 12.66
C ARG A 72 5.51 -13.44 12.81
N ILE A 73 5.85 -12.34 12.13
CA ILE A 73 5.03 -11.12 12.15
C ILE A 73 3.61 -11.47 11.71
N THR A 74 2.63 -10.96 12.46
CA THR A 74 1.21 -11.18 12.20
C THR A 74 0.55 -9.97 11.55
N SER A 75 1.14 -8.77 11.68
CA SER A 75 0.62 -7.54 11.08
C SER A 75 1.71 -6.81 10.29
N LEU A 76 1.47 -6.56 9.01
CA LEU A 76 2.36 -5.80 8.14
C LEU A 76 1.60 -4.67 7.46
N THR A 77 2.10 -3.45 7.62
CA THR A 77 1.61 -2.25 6.95
C THR A 77 2.72 -1.63 6.11
N LEU A 78 2.54 -1.53 4.80
CA LEU A 78 3.42 -0.79 3.90
C LEU A 78 2.65 0.40 3.31
N THR A 79 3.02 1.61 3.70
CA THR A 79 2.39 2.85 3.21
C THR A 79 3.27 3.56 2.20
N ALA A 80 2.68 4.49 1.45
CA ALA A 80 3.37 5.26 0.44
C ALA A 80 4.17 4.39 -0.56
N LEU A 81 3.58 3.27 -0.99
CA LEU A 81 4.13 2.42 -2.04
C LEU A 81 4.00 3.10 -3.40
N ALA A 82 4.93 2.84 -4.32
CA ALA A 82 4.80 3.27 -5.71
C ALA A 82 3.83 2.38 -6.50
N ARG A 83 3.71 1.10 -6.15
CA ARG A 83 2.80 0.14 -6.78
C ARG A 83 2.44 -0.99 -5.84
N ILE A 84 1.24 -1.53 -5.98
CA ILE A 84 0.83 -2.81 -5.38
C ILE A 84 0.53 -3.77 -6.54
N ASP A 85 1.21 -4.91 -6.56
CA ASP A 85 1.09 -5.90 -7.62
C ASP A 85 1.27 -7.32 -7.10
N ALA A 86 1.02 -8.31 -7.96
CA ALA A 86 1.18 -9.72 -7.63
C ALA A 86 2.63 -10.10 -7.26
N ALA A 87 3.64 -9.38 -7.75
CA ALA A 87 5.04 -9.65 -7.42
C ALA A 87 5.37 -9.28 -5.97
N LEU A 88 4.92 -8.10 -5.52
CA LEU A 88 5.03 -7.65 -4.13
C LEU A 88 4.25 -8.58 -3.20
N LEU A 89 3.02 -8.95 -3.57
CA LEU A 89 2.20 -9.86 -2.77
C LEU A 89 2.83 -11.23 -2.62
N ARG A 90 3.38 -11.82 -3.69
CA ARG A 90 4.11 -13.10 -3.61
C ARG A 90 5.36 -12.99 -2.73
N LEU A 91 6.08 -11.88 -2.81
CA LEU A 91 7.23 -11.64 -1.94
C LEU A 91 6.82 -11.61 -0.46
N ILE A 92 5.76 -10.86 -0.12
CA ILE A 92 5.24 -10.77 1.26
C ILE A 92 4.76 -12.15 1.71
N ALA A 93 3.96 -12.82 0.89
CA ALA A 93 3.38 -14.13 1.19
C ALA A 93 4.45 -15.20 1.45
N GLY A 94 5.56 -15.18 0.70
CA GLY A 94 6.68 -16.09 0.88
C GLY A 94 7.52 -15.81 2.13
N VAL A 95 7.54 -14.57 2.62
CA VAL A 95 8.36 -14.18 3.78
C VAL A 95 7.60 -14.31 5.11
N PHE A 96 6.28 -14.05 5.11
CA PHE A 96 5.48 -13.98 6.33
C PHE A 96 4.28 -14.93 6.29
N PRO A 97 4.47 -16.25 6.48
CA PRO A 97 3.38 -17.21 6.42
C PRO A 97 2.35 -17.06 7.56
N ALA A 98 2.72 -16.40 8.68
CA ALA A 98 1.87 -16.21 9.86
C ALA A 98 1.03 -14.91 9.83
N LEU A 99 1.05 -14.19 8.70
CA LEU A 99 0.47 -12.86 8.57
C LEU A 99 -1.06 -12.95 8.60
N THR A 100 -1.68 -12.26 9.55
CA THR A 100 -3.15 -12.19 9.73
C THR A 100 -3.74 -10.88 9.25
N THR A 101 -2.94 -9.80 9.23
CA THR A 101 -3.34 -8.46 8.84
C THR A 101 -2.34 -7.86 7.87
N LEU A 102 -2.74 -7.69 6.61
CA LEU A 102 -1.91 -7.08 5.58
C LEU A 102 -2.54 -5.77 5.12
N GLU A 103 -1.77 -4.69 5.19
CA GLU A 103 -2.19 -3.37 4.74
C GLU A 103 -1.16 -2.81 3.78
N LEU A 104 -1.59 -2.51 2.55
CA LEU A 104 -0.73 -1.95 1.52
C LEU A 104 -1.41 -0.72 0.95
N SER A 105 -0.69 0.37 0.80
CA SER A 105 -1.27 1.62 0.30
C SER A 105 -0.31 2.37 -0.60
N VAL A 106 -0.86 2.86 -1.73
CA VAL A 106 -0.20 3.85 -2.59
C VAL A 106 -0.83 5.23 -2.44
N ALA A 107 -1.97 5.33 -1.76
CA ALA A 107 -2.80 6.54 -1.73
C ALA A 107 -2.10 7.72 -1.04
N GLU A 108 -1.22 7.47 -0.05
CA GLU A 108 -0.50 8.54 0.67
C GLU A 108 0.55 9.24 -0.19
N ARG A 109 0.81 8.76 -1.41
CA ARG A 109 1.72 9.41 -2.36
C ARG A 109 1.05 10.39 -3.29
N LEU A 110 -0.27 10.46 -3.28
CA LEU A 110 -1.02 11.33 -4.17
C LEU A 110 -1.25 12.68 -3.47
N ASP A 111 -0.85 13.76 -4.11
CA ASP A 111 -0.95 15.12 -3.56
C ASP A 111 -2.31 15.74 -3.89
N TYR A 112 -3.32 15.39 -3.08
CA TYR A 112 -4.70 15.87 -3.29
C TYR A 112 -4.96 17.31 -2.83
N GLU A 113 -4.09 17.87 -1.99
CA GLU A 113 -4.31 19.17 -1.33
C GLU A 113 -3.57 20.35 -1.98
N CYS A 114 -2.67 20.11 -2.94
CA CYS A 114 -1.86 21.16 -3.56
C CYS A 114 -2.58 21.83 -4.77
N CYS A 115 -2.47 21.22 -5.96
CA CYS A 115 -3.05 21.69 -7.22
C CYS A 115 -3.06 20.55 -8.25
N ALA A 116 -3.70 20.75 -9.40
CA ALA A 116 -3.75 19.74 -10.48
C ALA A 116 -2.37 19.26 -10.91
N ASN A 117 -1.39 20.17 -11.02
CA ASN A 117 -0.03 19.83 -11.45
C ASN A 117 0.69 18.97 -10.40
N CYS A 118 0.64 19.35 -9.12
CA CYS A 118 1.14 18.54 -8.02
C CYS A 118 0.51 17.13 -8.03
N PHE A 119 -0.81 17.04 -8.19
CA PHE A 119 -1.50 15.77 -8.30
C PHE A 119 -1.00 14.96 -9.50
N ALA A 120 -0.93 15.54 -10.70
CA ALA A 120 -0.47 14.87 -11.90
C ALA A 120 0.99 14.38 -11.78
N GLU A 121 1.88 15.21 -11.21
CA GLU A 121 3.27 14.83 -10.93
C GLU A 121 3.35 13.64 -9.97
N SER A 122 2.64 13.71 -8.84
CA SER A 122 2.61 12.65 -7.85
C SER A 122 1.97 11.35 -8.39
N ALA A 123 0.88 11.47 -9.15
CA ALA A 123 0.20 10.39 -9.84
C ALA A 123 1.08 9.71 -10.90
N SER A 124 1.91 10.46 -11.61
CA SER A 124 2.87 9.91 -12.58
C SER A 124 3.92 8.99 -11.94
N CYS A 125 4.14 9.12 -10.63
CA CYS A 125 5.14 8.36 -9.89
C CYS A 125 4.57 7.08 -9.25
N VAL A 126 3.27 6.81 -9.39
CA VAL A 126 2.59 5.69 -8.73
C VAL A 126 1.61 4.96 -9.64
N VAL A 127 1.39 3.67 -9.38
CA VAL A 127 0.32 2.89 -10.00
C VAL A 127 -0.83 2.81 -8.99
N TYR A 128 -1.75 3.77 -9.11
CA TYR A 128 -2.87 3.97 -8.19
C TYR A 128 -4.21 3.49 -8.74
N ALA A 129 -4.38 3.52 -10.07
CA ALA A 129 -5.53 2.97 -10.80
C ALA A 129 -5.04 1.93 -11.83
N PRO A 130 -4.94 0.65 -11.46
CA PRO A 130 -4.35 -0.37 -12.33
C PRO A 130 -5.23 -0.74 -13.54
N ILE A 131 -6.49 -0.33 -13.58
CA ILE A 131 -7.46 -0.68 -14.64
C ILE A 131 -7.71 0.56 -15.53
N PRO A 132 -7.62 0.44 -16.87
CA PRO A 132 -7.40 -0.77 -17.66
C PRO A 132 -5.92 -1.04 -18.00
N HIS A 133 -5.00 -0.12 -17.67
CA HIS A 133 -3.65 -0.12 -18.24
C HIS A 133 -2.78 -1.31 -17.83
N HIS A 134 -2.96 -1.84 -16.61
CA HIS A 134 -2.20 -2.99 -16.09
C HIS A 134 -3.05 -4.26 -16.05
N HIS A 135 -4.37 -4.11 -15.85
CA HIS A 135 -5.32 -5.21 -15.81
C HIS A 135 -6.55 -4.86 -16.63
N ARG A 136 -7.03 -5.82 -17.43
CA ARG A 136 -8.16 -5.62 -18.34
C ARG A 136 -9.49 -5.37 -17.62
N SER A 137 -9.65 -5.91 -16.42
CA SER A 137 -10.86 -5.77 -15.59
C SER A 137 -10.53 -5.90 -14.10
N ALA A 138 -11.53 -5.66 -13.25
CA ALA A 138 -11.42 -5.80 -11.81
C ALA A 138 -11.25 -7.26 -11.37
N GLU A 139 -11.93 -8.19 -12.05
CA GLU A 139 -11.78 -9.63 -11.86
C GLU A 139 -10.36 -10.08 -12.19
N ALA A 140 -9.81 -9.66 -13.34
CA ALA A 140 -8.45 -10.01 -13.74
C ALA A 140 -7.39 -9.45 -12.78
N LEU A 141 -7.66 -8.29 -12.16
CA LEU A 141 -6.85 -7.78 -11.05
C LEU A 141 -7.01 -8.70 -9.83
N GLY A 142 -8.24 -8.98 -9.40
CA GLY A 142 -8.54 -9.81 -8.25
C GLY A 142 -7.95 -11.23 -8.34
N GLU A 143 -8.04 -11.89 -9.49
CA GLU A 143 -7.42 -13.20 -9.74
C GLU A 143 -5.89 -13.16 -9.55
N ALA A 144 -5.24 -12.13 -10.11
CA ALA A 144 -3.80 -11.97 -10.01
C ALA A 144 -3.35 -11.70 -8.56
N LEU A 145 -4.08 -10.87 -7.82
CA LEU A 145 -3.79 -10.60 -6.41
C LEU A 145 -4.12 -11.82 -5.52
N GLY A 146 -5.25 -12.47 -5.75
CA GLY A 146 -5.70 -13.67 -5.03
C GLY A 146 -4.70 -14.81 -5.17
N SER A 147 -4.28 -15.12 -6.40
CA SER A 147 -3.25 -16.13 -6.67
C SER A 147 -1.93 -15.81 -5.94
N ALA A 148 -1.53 -14.54 -5.89
CA ALA A 148 -0.33 -14.12 -5.19
C ALA A 148 -0.43 -14.24 -3.66
N LEU A 149 -1.63 -14.06 -3.10
CA LEU A 149 -1.93 -14.15 -1.67
C LEU A 149 -2.19 -15.58 -1.18
N GLN A 150 -2.42 -16.54 -2.09
CA GLN A 150 -2.74 -17.93 -1.79
C GLN A 150 -1.86 -18.59 -0.70
N PRO A 151 -0.54 -18.29 -0.56
CA PRO A 151 0.28 -18.86 0.51
C PRO A 151 -0.10 -18.41 1.93
N LEU A 152 -0.78 -17.27 2.09
CA LEU A 152 -1.11 -16.67 3.38
C LEU A 152 -2.37 -17.31 4.00
N LYS A 153 -2.23 -18.52 4.55
CA LYS A 153 -3.34 -19.31 5.11
C LYS A 153 -3.98 -18.73 6.38
N ALA A 154 -3.32 -17.77 7.01
CA ALA A 154 -3.80 -17.11 8.24
C ALA A 154 -4.32 -15.69 7.99
N LEU A 155 -4.30 -15.21 6.74
CA LEU A 155 -4.69 -13.83 6.42
C LEU A 155 -6.20 -13.66 6.62
N ARG A 156 -6.57 -12.80 7.56
CA ARG A 156 -7.96 -12.49 7.93
C ARG A 156 -8.39 -11.10 7.48
N ARG A 157 -7.46 -10.14 7.48
CA ARG A 157 -7.74 -8.75 7.16
C ARG A 157 -6.80 -8.27 6.07
N LEU A 158 -7.37 -7.80 4.97
CA LEU A 158 -6.63 -7.26 3.84
C LEU A 158 -7.10 -5.84 3.54
N PHE A 159 -6.17 -4.89 3.58
CA PHE A 159 -6.38 -3.55 3.06
C PHE A 159 -5.50 -3.32 1.83
N LEU A 160 -6.13 -2.92 0.73
CA LEU A 160 -5.48 -2.54 -0.52
C LEU A 160 -5.86 -1.10 -0.85
N GLY A 161 -5.00 -0.15 -0.49
CA GLY A 161 -5.09 1.27 -0.83
C GLY A 161 -4.82 1.55 -2.32
N LEU A 162 -5.51 0.81 -3.20
CA LEU A 162 -5.63 1.01 -4.64
C LEU A 162 -6.96 1.69 -4.93
N LEU A 163 -7.01 2.54 -5.96
CA LEU A 163 -8.25 3.11 -6.47
C LEU A 163 -8.75 2.25 -7.65
N LEU A 164 -9.93 1.64 -7.51
CA LEU A 164 -10.52 0.80 -8.56
C LEU A 164 -11.41 1.59 -9.52
N CYS A 165 -11.01 2.83 -9.83
CA CYS A 165 -11.59 3.62 -10.90
C CYS A 165 -10.79 3.47 -12.19
N HIS A 166 -11.37 3.90 -13.33
CA HIS A 166 -10.61 4.02 -14.56
C HIS A 166 -9.57 5.14 -14.44
N ALA A 167 -8.31 4.87 -14.81
CA ALA A 167 -7.23 5.85 -14.71
C ALA A 167 -7.53 7.18 -15.44
N ASP A 168 -8.21 7.11 -16.59
CA ASP A 168 -8.62 8.29 -17.37
C ASP A 168 -9.60 9.21 -16.61
N THR A 169 -10.28 8.68 -15.58
CA THR A 169 -11.22 9.45 -14.75
C THR A 169 -10.52 10.34 -13.73
N LEU A 170 -9.27 10.01 -13.36
CA LEU A 170 -8.48 10.78 -12.40
C LEU A 170 -7.50 11.75 -13.08
N THR A 171 -7.23 11.60 -14.39
CA THR A 171 -6.50 12.64 -15.15
C THR A 171 -7.33 13.88 -15.42
N CYS A 172 -8.64 13.86 -15.13
CA CYS A 172 -9.56 14.98 -15.35
C CYS A 172 -9.71 15.93 -14.14
N PHE A 173 -8.79 15.90 -13.16
CA PHE A 173 -8.72 16.93 -12.10
C PHE A 173 -8.20 18.28 -12.63
N ASP A 174 -8.70 18.73 -13.78
CA ASP A 174 -8.51 20.12 -14.17
C ASP A 174 -9.46 20.97 -13.32
N PHE A 175 -8.95 21.51 -12.21
CA PHE A 175 -9.72 22.36 -11.29
C PHE A 175 -10.30 23.61 -11.98
N ASN A 176 -9.87 23.92 -13.20
CA ASN A 176 -10.34 25.06 -13.97
C ASN A 176 -11.50 24.73 -14.95
N CYS A 177 -11.92 23.47 -15.07
CA CYS A 177 -13.02 23.09 -15.97
C CYS A 177 -14.04 22.14 -15.29
N PRO A 178 -15.02 22.67 -14.55
CA PRO A 178 -16.01 21.86 -13.83
C PRO A 178 -16.93 21.01 -14.74
N GLU A 179 -17.02 21.34 -16.03
CA GLU A 179 -17.83 20.59 -17.00
C GLU A 179 -17.15 19.30 -17.49
N ALA A 180 -15.84 19.35 -17.76
CA ALA A 180 -15.06 18.16 -18.11
C ALA A 180 -14.99 17.15 -16.95
N PHE A 181 -14.97 17.67 -15.72
CA PHE A 181 -14.93 16.89 -14.48
C PHE A 181 -16.10 15.90 -14.33
N ASN A 182 -17.30 16.24 -14.84
CA ASN A 182 -18.48 15.39 -14.68
C ASN A 182 -18.62 14.33 -15.79
N ALA A 183 -18.12 14.60 -17.00
CA ALA A 183 -18.28 13.70 -18.14
C ALA A 183 -17.43 12.42 -18.04
N GLY A 184 -16.31 12.47 -17.32
CA GLY A 184 -15.41 11.33 -17.12
C GLY A 184 -15.56 10.62 -15.79
N ARG A 185 -16.44 11.06 -14.87
CA ARG A 185 -16.47 10.50 -13.52
C ARG A 185 -17.20 9.16 -13.51
N GLN A 186 -16.49 8.09 -13.13
CA GLN A 186 -17.18 6.86 -12.75
C GLN A 186 -18.09 7.14 -11.54
N SER A 187 -19.32 6.65 -11.60
CA SER A 187 -20.22 6.73 -10.46
C SER A 187 -19.60 5.99 -9.27
N PRO A 188 -19.87 6.44 -8.02
CA PRO A 188 -19.47 5.69 -6.83
C PRO A 188 -19.92 4.22 -6.89
N GLU A 189 -21.11 3.97 -7.44
CA GLU A 189 -21.64 2.63 -7.67
C GLU A 189 -20.74 1.79 -8.58
N ALA A 190 -20.24 2.34 -9.69
CA ALA A 190 -19.33 1.62 -10.58
C ALA A 190 -18.01 1.26 -9.89
N VAL A 191 -17.47 2.15 -9.03
CA VAL A 191 -16.29 1.86 -8.22
C VAL A 191 -16.59 0.73 -7.23
N ARG A 192 -17.73 0.79 -6.52
CA ARG A 192 -18.17 -0.29 -5.61
C ARG A 192 -18.38 -1.62 -6.35
N THR A 193 -18.89 -1.60 -7.57
CA THR A 193 -18.99 -2.79 -8.42
C THR A 193 -17.62 -3.38 -8.70
N ASN A 194 -16.64 -2.57 -9.09
CA ASN A 194 -15.26 -3.05 -9.32
C ASN A 194 -14.62 -3.62 -8.05
N GLU A 195 -14.82 -2.97 -6.89
CA GLU A 195 -14.39 -3.46 -5.58
C GLU A 195 -14.98 -4.83 -5.26
N GLY A 196 -16.29 -5.00 -5.48
CA GLY A 196 -16.98 -6.27 -5.28
C GLY A 196 -16.48 -7.38 -6.23
N LEU A 197 -16.28 -7.06 -7.50
CA LEU A 197 -15.76 -8.00 -8.50
C LEU A 197 -14.33 -8.46 -8.18
N ALA A 198 -13.44 -7.52 -7.84
CA ALA A 198 -12.08 -7.85 -7.45
C ALA A 198 -12.03 -8.66 -6.15
N ALA A 199 -12.87 -8.30 -5.16
CA ALA A 199 -12.98 -9.04 -3.91
C ALA A 199 -13.48 -10.48 -4.15
N ALA A 200 -14.54 -10.65 -4.94
CA ALA A 200 -15.11 -11.96 -5.28
C ALA A 200 -14.09 -12.88 -5.97
N ALA A 201 -13.15 -12.32 -6.74
CA ALA A 201 -12.06 -13.08 -7.36
C ALA A 201 -10.90 -13.41 -6.38
N ILE A 202 -10.66 -12.58 -5.36
CA ILE A 202 -9.60 -12.82 -4.34
C ILE A 202 -10.02 -13.92 -3.35
N VAL A 203 -11.27 -13.86 -2.88
CA VAL A 203 -11.78 -14.69 -1.77
C VAL A 203 -11.55 -16.20 -1.95
N PRO A 204 -11.83 -16.81 -3.12
CA PRO A 204 -11.59 -18.24 -3.34
C PRO A 204 -10.12 -18.66 -3.16
N SER A 205 -9.18 -17.74 -3.37
CA SER A 205 -7.75 -18.00 -3.23
C SER A 205 -7.25 -17.88 -1.79
N VAL A 206 -7.99 -17.18 -0.92
CA VAL A 206 -7.63 -16.89 0.48
C VAL A 206 -8.80 -17.23 1.41
N PRO A 207 -9.05 -18.52 1.70
CA PRO A 207 -10.25 -18.93 2.45
C PRO A 207 -10.32 -18.43 3.90
N SER A 208 -9.20 -17.98 4.47
CA SER A 208 -9.13 -17.42 5.82
C SER A 208 -9.55 -15.95 5.89
N LEU A 209 -9.76 -15.30 4.75
CA LEU A 209 -10.02 -13.87 4.67
C LEU A 209 -11.42 -13.55 5.20
N GLU A 210 -11.47 -12.74 6.26
CA GLU A 210 -12.71 -12.30 6.90
C GLU A 210 -13.15 -10.93 6.36
N THR A 211 -12.18 -10.05 6.06
CA THR A 211 -12.45 -8.68 5.59
C THR A 211 -11.48 -8.25 4.51
N ILE A 212 -12.01 -7.57 3.50
CA ILE A 212 -11.25 -6.85 2.49
C ILE A 212 -11.71 -5.39 2.42
N THR A 213 -10.75 -4.47 2.37
CA THR A 213 -11.01 -3.03 2.30
C THR A 213 -10.15 -2.40 1.20
N TRP A 214 -10.73 -1.43 0.49
CA TRP A 214 -10.11 -0.73 -0.63
C TRP A 214 -9.75 0.71 -0.29
N GLY A 215 -8.90 1.33 -1.10
CA GLY A 215 -8.57 2.75 -0.99
C GLY A 215 -9.70 3.62 -1.52
N LEU A 216 -10.03 4.68 -0.79
CA LEU A 216 -10.87 5.76 -1.27
C LEU A 216 -10.02 6.97 -1.66
N PRO A 217 -10.37 7.69 -2.73
CA PRO A 217 -9.81 9.02 -2.91
C PRO A 217 -10.23 9.87 -1.70
N PRO A 218 -9.35 10.71 -1.15
CA PRO A 218 -9.73 11.65 -0.11
C PRO A 218 -10.85 12.53 -0.66
N HIS A 219 -12.04 12.37 -0.10
CA HIS A 219 -13.13 13.29 -0.36
C HIS A 219 -12.75 14.66 0.20
N GLN A 220 -13.07 15.73 -0.53
CA GLN A 220 -12.87 17.15 -0.17
C GLN A 220 -13.44 17.58 1.21
N ARG A 221 -14.00 16.67 2.00
CA ARG A 221 -14.60 16.96 3.31
C ARG A 221 -14.10 16.07 4.45
N LEU A 222 -13.24 15.09 4.17
CA LEU A 222 -12.57 14.31 5.20
C LEU A 222 -11.22 14.97 5.48
N HIS A 223 -11.19 15.94 6.39
CA HIS A 223 -9.95 16.31 7.06
C HIS A 223 -9.53 15.14 7.97
N GLY A 224 -8.89 14.13 7.38
CA GLY A 224 -8.49 12.91 8.07
C GLY A 224 -7.63 12.02 7.18
N THR A 225 -6.68 11.31 7.79
CA THR A 225 -5.74 10.39 7.12
C THR A 225 -6.34 9.02 6.80
N ASP A 226 -7.63 8.82 7.09
CA ASP A 226 -8.28 7.52 6.87
C ASP A 226 -8.88 7.46 5.47
N HIS A 227 -8.11 6.87 4.55
CA HIS A 227 -8.47 6.68 3.15
C HIS A 227 -9.11 5.30 2.90
N ARG A 228 -9.76 4.70 3.91
CA ARG A 228 -10.34 3.36 3.81
C ARG A 228 -11.80 3.41 3.36
N ALA A 229 -12.14 2.53 2.43
CA ALA A 229 -13.52 2.16 2.13
C ALA A 229 -14.18 1.47 3.32
N GLU A 230 -15.51 1.35 3.28
CA GLU A 230 -16.20 0.45 4.20
C GLU A 230 -15.70 -0.99 3.97
N PRO A 231 -15.37 -1.74 5.03
CA PRO A 231 -14.94 -3.12 4.90
C PRO A 231 -16.01 -3.98 4.24
N THR A 232 -15.62 -4.75 3.23
CA THR A 232 -16.45 -5.82 2.70
C THR A 232 -16.21 -7.05 3.57
N SER A 233 -17.22 -7.44 4.36
CA SER A 233 -17.21 -8.71 5.09
C SER A 233 -17.30 -9.87 4.11
N VAL A 234 -16.39 -10.82 4.26
CA VAL A 234 -16.35 -12.05 3.48
C VAL A 234 -16.87 -13.16 4.38
N GLY A 235 -18.11 -13.58 4.16
CA GLY A 235 -18.80 -14.62 4.94
C GLY A 235 -19.49 -15.62 4.03
#